data_AF-A0A0K8MFL8-F1
#
_entry.id   AF-A0A0K8MFL8-F1
#
_cell.length_a   1.000
_cell.length_b   1.000
_cell.length_c   1.000
_cell.angle_alpha   90.00
_cell.angle_beta   90.00
_cell.angle_gamma   90.00
#
_symmetry.space_group_name_H-M   'P 1'
#
loop_
_entity.id
_entity.type
_entity.pdbx_description
1 polymer ?
#
loop_
_entity_poly.entity_id
_entity_poly.type
_entity_poly.pdbx_seq_one_letter_code
_entity_poly.pdbx_strand_id
1 'polypeptide(L)'
;MVMVAIILPIHAGEEWQLPGGFHYQYNLSFGSDMPNIYPMNRLTDMLTVCIAEVAYIVCIFFYQVNWVVMALCAFCFLEVFMHTFFGIKMYNRFKNQGKKTLYNPGMASGYLGFGVTAIAMVVNLANHATITGTDWVFAFIMLLLMALFEILLPERLFRSKDTSFPFTSPMYFTKFLK
;
A
#
# COMPACT_ATOMS: atom_id res chain seq x y z
N MET A 1 -1.53 15.89 -4.82
CA MET A 1 -1.01 14.94 -5.82
C MET A 1 0.50 14.78 -5.74
N VAL A 2 1.30 15.85 -5.87
CA VAL A 2 2.78 15.77 -5.74
C VAL A 2 3.23 15.04 -4.46
N MET A 3 2.56 15.31 -3.34
CA MET A 3 2.86 14.62 -2.08
C MET A 3 2.76 13.10 -2.17
N VAL A 4 1.85 12.55 -2.97
CA VAL A 4 1.64 11.09 -3.07
C VAL A 4 2.87 10.42 -3.68
N ALA A 5 3.45 11.00 -4.73
CA ALA A 5 4.72 10.55 -5.32
C ALA A 5 5.90 10.70 -4.34
N ILE A 6 5.93 11.75 -3.50
CA ILE A 6 6.98 11.90 -2.48
C ILE A 6 6.84 10.86 -1.36
N ILE A 7 5.60 10.53 -0.98
CA ILE A 7 5.31 9.63 0.13
C ILE A 7 5.59 8.18 -0.26
N LEU A 8 5.32 7.77 -1.51
CA LEU A 8 5.43 6.37 -1.92
C LEU A 8 6.84 5.77 -1.65
N PRO A 9 7.97 6.42 -2.00
CA PRO A 9 9.31 5.90 -1.66
C PRO A 9 9.60 5.84 -0.15
N ILE A 10 9.00 6.73 0.64
CA ILE A 10 9.13 6.73 2.10
C ILE A 10 8.33 5.55 2.68
N HIS A 11 7.11 5.35 2.17
CA HIS A 11 6.23 4.26 2.54
C HIS A 11 6.85 2.90 2.25
N ALA A 12 7.32 2.76 1.02
CA ALA A 12 8.19 1.69 0.57
C ALA A 12 9.36 1.39 1.52
N GLY A 13 10.08 2.44 1.92
CA GLY A 13 11.16 2.34 2.89
C GLY A 13 10.70 1.75 4.23
N GLU A 14 9.54 2.16 4.73
CA GLU A 14 8.97 1.62 5.97
C GLU A 14 8.58 0.15 5.84
N GLU A 15 7.93 -0.21 4.73
CA GLU A 15 7.42 -1.56 4.45
C GLU A 15 8.52 -2.61 4.32
N TRP A 16 9.64 -2.26 3.70
CA TRP A 16 10.68 -3.24 3.35
C TRP A 16 12.01 -3.06 4.07
N GLN A 17 12.38 -1.85 4.50
CA GLN A 17 13.70 -1.58 5.05
C GLN A 17 13.67 -1.26 6.55
N LEU A 18 12.88 -0.28 6.97
CA LEU A 18 12.91 0.22 8.35
C LEU A 18 11.51 0.58 8.89
N PRO A 19 10.88 -0.28 9.71
CA PRO A 19 11.43 -1.51 10.28
C PRO A 19 11.37 -2.73 9.34
N GLY A 20 10.66 -2.64 8.21
CA GLY A 20 10.53 -3.72 7.24
C GLY A 20 9.65 -4.89 7.71
N GLY A 21 9.18 -5.69 6.75
CA GLY A 21 8.43 -6.93 7.02
C GLY A 21 6.99 -6.93 6.49
N PHE A 22 6.62 -5.98 5.63
CA PHE A 22 5.29 -5.96 5.02
C PHE A 22 4.98 -7.26 4.26
N HIS A 23 5.95 -7.77 3.50
CA HIS A 23 5.86 -9.04 2.78
C HIS A 23 5.42 -10.20 3.68
N TYR A 24 5.95 -10.24 4.91
CA TYR A 24 5.67 -11.32 5.87
C TYR A 24 4.22 -11.29 6.33
N GLN A 25 3.69 -10.12 6.70
CA GLN A 25 2.30 -9.99 7.11
C GLN A 25 1.32 -10.16 5.94
N TYR A 26 1.71 -9.70 4.75
CA TYR A 26 0.92 -9.84 3.53
C TYR A 26 0.75 -11.33 3.23
N ASN A 27 1.87 -12.04 3.11
CA ASN A 27 1.88 -13.47 2.79
C ASN A 27 1.14 -14.32 3.82
N LEU A 28 1.36 -14.07 5.12
CA LEU A 28 0.61 -14.73 6.19
C LEU A 28 -0.89 -14.42 6.17
N SER A 29 -1.28 -13.23 5.70
CA SER A 29 -2.68 -12.83 5.61
C SER A 29 -3.40 -13.54 4.47
N PHE A 30 -2.66 -13.96 3.43
CA PHE A 30 -3.12 -14.80 2.33
C PHE A 30 -2.85 -16.30 2.55
N GLY A 31 -2.53 -16.72 3.78
CA GLY A 31 -2.44 -18.13 4.15
C GLY A 31 -1.16 -18.84 3.68
N SER A 32 -0.09 -18.10 3.40
CA SER A 32 1.18 -18.69 2.98
C SER A 32 1.83 -19.52 4.09
N ASP A 33 2.36 -20.68 3.69
CA ASP A 33 3.25 -21.55 4.45
C ASP A 33 4.72 -21.09 4.39
N MET A 34 5.06 -20.23 3.42
CA MET A 34 6.40 -19.70 3.19
C MET A 34 6.36 -18.16 3.10
N PRO A 35 6.10 -17.46 4.23
CA PRO A 35 5.78 -16.04 4.22
C PRO A 35 6.94 -15.10 3.82
N ASN A 36 8.17 -15.61 3.71
CA ASN A 36 9.30 -14.85 3.16
C ASN A 36 9.47 -15.01 1.63
N ILE A 37 8.65 -15.85 0.98
CA ILE A 37 8.85 -16.27 -0.42
C ILE A 37 7.59 -16.05 -1.26
N TYR A 38 6.41 -16.38 -0.73
CA TYR A 38 5.19 -16.47 -1.53
C TYR A 38 3.96 -15.96 -0.75
N PRO A 39 2.95 -15.36 -1.42
CA PRO A 39 2.93 -14.95 -2.84
C PRO A 39 3.87 -13.78 -3.16
N MET A 40 4.07 -12.89 -2.22
CA MET A 40 4.87 -11.68 -2.36
C MET A 40 6.36 -11.98 -2.19
N ASN A 41 7.17 -11.50 -3.15
CA ASN A 41 8.63 -11.60 -3.17
C ASN A 41 9.26 -10.25 -3.57
N ARG A 42 10.58 -10.13 -3.53
CA ARG A 42 11.24 -8.83 -3.79
C ARG A 42 10.99 -8.31 -5.21
N LEU A 43 10.79 -9.19 -6.19
CA LEU A 43 10.52 -8.78 -7.57
C LEU A 43 9.10 -8.21 -7.71
N THR A 44 8.09 -8.88 -7.12
CA THR A 44 6.71 -8.36 -7.14
C THR A 44 6.66 -6.97 -6.52
N ASP A 45 7.35 -6.78 -5.39
CA ASP A 45 7.30 -5.53 -4.63
C ASP A 45 8.00 -4.39 -5.36
N MET A 46 9.18 -4.65 -5.93
CA MET A 46 9.87 -3.68 -6.76
C MET A 46 8.99 -3.22 -7.94
N LEU A 47 8.31 -4.16 -8.61
CA LEU A 47 7.42 -3.84 -9.73
C LEU A 47 6.22 -3.01 -9.27
N THR A 48 5.57 -3.40 -8.17
CA THR A 48 4.45 -2.64 -7.57
C THR A 48 4.84 -1.18 -7.34
N VAL A 49 5.99 -0.94 -6.72
CA VAL A 49 6.49 0.42 -6.43
C VAL A 49 6.81 1.19 -7.69
N CYS A 50 7.57 0.58 -8.61
CA CYS A 50 7.96 1.27 -9.83
C CYS A 50 6.74 1.65 -10.68
N ILE A 51 5.76 0.76 -10.79
CA ILE A 51 4.52 1.02 -11.54
C ILE A 51 3.71 2.12 -10.85
N ALA A 52 3.50 2.02 -9.53
CA ALA A 52 2.76 3.03 -8.77
C ALA A 52 3.45 4.41 -8.81
N GLU A 53 4.77 4.47 -8.69
CA GLU A 53 5.54 5.73 -8.76
C GLU A 53 5.37 6.42 -10.11
N VAL A 54 5.50 5.66 -11.21
CA VAL A 54 5.27 6.18 -12.56
C VAL A 54 3.82 6.65 -12.72
N ALA A 55 2.85 5.87 -12.25
CA ALA A 55 1.43 6.23 -12.31
C ALA A 55 1.16 7.54 -11.54
N TYR A 56 1.71 7.69 -10.33
CA TYR A 56 1.53 8.89 -9.50
C TYR A 56 2.19 10.12 -10.10
N ILE A 57 3.38 9.98 -10.70
CA ILE A 57 4.04 11.05 -11.44
C ILE A 57 3.17 11.48 -12.63
N VAL A 58 2.62 10.53 -13.39
CA VAL A 58 1.70 10.84 -14.51
C VAL A 58 0.47 11.60 -14.01
N CYS A 59 -0.12 11.17 -12.89
CA CYS A 59 -1.28 11.82 -12.30
C CYS A 59 -1.04 13.30 -11.96
N ILE A 60 0.19 13.72 -11.63
CA ILE A 60 0.52 15.13 -11.36
C ILE A 60 0.18 16.03 -12.55
N PHE A 61 0.34 15.56 -13.79
CA PHE A 61 0.00 16.33 -14.99
C PHE A 61 -1.51 16.52 -15.20
N PHE A 62 -2.34 15.74 -14.48
CA PHE A 62 -3.80 15.78 -14.55
C PHE A 62 -4.41 16.35 -13.27
N TYR A 63 -3.70 17.22 -12.55
CA TYR A 63 -4.12 17.72 -11.23
C TYR A 63 -5.39 18.57 -11.22
N GLN A 64 -5.83 19.07 -12.37
CA GLN A 64 -7.08 19.80 -12.53
C GLN A 64 -8.28 18.89 -12.85
N VAL A 65 -8.03 17.59 -13.02
CA VAL A 65 -9.08 16.61 -13.39
C VAL A 65 -9.64 15.97 -12.13
N ASN A 66 -10.86 16.35 -11.75
CA ASN A 66 -11.50 15.95 -10.49
C ASN A 66 -11.45 14.43 -10.23
N TRP A 67 -11.86 13.61 -11.19
CA TRP A 67 -11.88 12.15 -11.00
C TRP A 67 -10.50 11.52 -10.81
N VAL A 68 -9.43 12.12 -11.36
CA VAL A 68 -8.04 11.68 -11.11
C VAL A 68 -7.66 11.97 -9.67
N VAL A 69 -7.93 13.19 -9.19
CA VAL A 69 -7.69 13.59 -7.79
C VAL A 69 -8.49 12.71 -6.83
N MET A 70 -9.75 12.43 -7.16
CA MET A 70 -10.63 11.57 -6.37
C MET A 70 -10.12 10.12 -6.31
N ALA A 71 -9.70 9.54 -7.44
CA ALA A 71 -9.14 8.18 -7.46
C ALA A 71 -7.87 8.08 -6.61
N LEU A 72 -6.95 9.04 -6.76
CA LEU A 72 -5.71 9.08 -5.98
C LEU A 72 -6.01 9.27 -4.48
N CYS A 73 -7.02 10.10 -4.15
CA CYS A 73 -7.49 10.27 -2.78
C CYS A 73 -8.09 8.98 -2.22
N ALA A 74 -8.88 8.25 -3.00
CA ALA A 74 -9.44 6.97 -2.59
C ALA A 74 -8.34 5.92 -2.39
N PHE A 75 -7.31 5.90 -3.24
CA PHE A 75 -6.16 5.03 -3.08
C PHE A 75 -5.37 5.34 -1.79
N CYS A 76 -5.14 6.61 -1.48
CA CYS A 76 -4.52 6.99 -0.20
C CYS A 76 -5.33 6.52 1.02
N PHE A 77 -6.66 6.55 0.96
CA PHE A 77 -7.49 5.98 2.02
C PHE A 77 -7.46 4.45 2.04
N LEU A 78 -7.34 3.81 0.88
CA LEU A 78 -7.17 2.37 0.77
C LEU A 78 -5.87 1.91 1.46
N GLU A 79 -4.78 2.65 1.30
CA GLU A 79 -3.51 2.39 2.02
C GLU A 79 -3.72 2.40 3.54
N VAL A 80 -4.32 3.46 4.08
CA VAL A 80 -4.65 3.55 5.51
C VAL A 80 -5.51 2.36 5.95
N PHE A 81 -6.55 2.04 5.18
CA PHE A 81 -7.46 0.94 5.49
C PHE A 81 -6.74 -0.42 5.49
N MET A 82 -5.94 -0.71 4.47
CA MET A 82 -5.23 -1.99 4.32
C MET A 82 -4.19 -2.19 5.42
N HIS A 83 -3.42 -1.16 5.77
CA HIS A 83 -2.50 -1.25 6.90
C HIS A 83 -3.22 -1.42 8.23
N THR A 84 -4.40 -0.80 8.40
CA THR A 84 -5.24 -1.04 9.60
C THR A 84 -5.68 -2.50 9.67
N PHE A 85 -6.17 -3.04 8.55
CA PHE A 85 -6.60 -4.43 8.44
C PHE A 85 -5.47 -5.41 8.75
N PHE A 86 -4.29 -5.23 8.13
CA PHE A 86 -3.12 -6.06 8.42
C PHE A 86 -2.65 -5.91 9.87
N GLY A 87 -2.69 -4.69 10.41
CA GLY A 87 -2.38 -4.41 11.81
C GLY A 87 -3.25 -5.20 12.78
N ILE A 88 -4.57 -5.22 12.54
CA ILE A 88 -5.54 -6.01 13.32
C ILE A 88 -5.25 -7.51 13.19
N LYS A 89 -5.01 -8.02 11.98
CA LYS A 89 -4.69 -9.44 11.76
C LYS A 89 -3.41 -9.84 12.49
N MET A 90 -2.35 -9.05 12.38
CA MET A 90 -1.09 -9.33 13.04
C MET A 90 -1.17 -9.18 14.55
N TYR A 91 -1.95 -8.21 15.06
CA TYR A 91 -2.23 -8.11 16.49
C TYR A 91 -2.90 -9.37 17.01
N ASN A 92 -3.98 -9.81 16.38
CA ASN A 92 -4.69 -11.03 16.81
C ASN A 92 -3.79 -12.28 16.73
N ARG A 93 -2.89 -12.34 15.76
CA ARG A 93 -1.92 -13.43 15.61
C ARG A 93 -0.83 -13.42 16.67
N PHE A 94 -0.27 -12.27 17.01
CA PHE A 94 0.94 -12.15 17.85
C PHE A 94 0.69 -11.59 19.26
N LYS A 95 -0.57 -11.34 19.66
CA LYS A 95 -0.90 -10.75 20.97
C LYS A 95 -0.39 -11.58 22.16
N ASN A 96 -0.41 -12.90 22.04
CA ASN A 96 0.07 -13.81 23.07
C ASN A 96 1.61 -13.94 23.07
N GLN A 97 2.26 -13.46 22.00
CA GLN A 97 3.71 -13.44 21.80
C GLN A 97 4.29 -12.04 22.06
N GLY A 98 3.54 -11.18 22.78
CA GLY A 98 4.04 -9.86 23.22
C GLY A 98 3.74 -8.70 22.27
N LYS A 99 2.95 -8.87 21.20
CA LYS A 99 2.50 -7.74 20.37
C LYS A 99 1.42 -6.94 21.11
N LYS A 100 1.75 -5.68 21.43
CA LYS A 100 0.88 -4.78 22.22
C LYS A 100 0.12 -3.73 21.41
N THR A 101 0.48 -3.52 20.14
CA THR A 101 -0.08 -2.45 19.29
C THR A 101 -0.51 -2.99 17.93
N LEU A 102 -1.35 -2.24 17.22
CA LEU A 102 -1.74 -2.52 15.82
C LEU A 102 -0.63 -2.18 14.81
N TYR A 103 0.46 -1.55 15.26
CA TYR A 103 1.53 -1.12 14.38
C TYR A 103 2.04 -2.25 13.50
N ASN A 104 2.21 -1.97 12.21
CA ASN A 104 2.88 -2.83 11.26
C ASN A 104 3.72 -1.99 10.30
N PRO A 105 4.74 -2.58 9.64
CA PRO A 105 5.50 -1.90 8.59
C PRO A 105 4.56 -1.29 7.55
N GLY A 106 4.78 -0.02 7.21
CA GLY A 106 3.95 0.81 6.33
C GLY A 106 2.83 1.59 7.04
N MET A 107 2.51 1.28 8.31
CA MET A 107 1.42 1.96 9.01
C MET A 107 1.74 3.42 9.34
N ALA A 108 2.98 3.77 9.72
CA ALA A 108 3.29 5.16 10.09
C ALA A 108 3.20 6.10 8.89
N SER A 109 3.87 5.75 7.79
CA SER A 109 3.81 6.45 6.51
C SER A 109 2.42 6.38 5.87
N GLY A 110 1.69 5.27 6.04
CA GLY A 110 0.28 5.16 5.63
C GLY A 110 -0.59 6.22 6.29
N TYR A 111 -0.54 6.35 7.62
CA TYR A 111 -1.35 7.34 8.34
C TYR A 111 -0.83 8.77 8.21
N LEU A 112 0.46 8.99 8.45
CA LEU A 112 1.06 10.32 8.52
C LEU A 112 1.36 10.90 7.13
N GLY A 113 1.58 10.04 6.13
CA GLY A 113 1.77 10.43 4.74
C GLY A 113 0.46 10.37 3.96
N PHE A 114 0.01 9.16 3.60
CA PHE A 114 -1.15 8.99 2.72
C PHE A 114 -2.45 9.49 3.36
N GLY A 115 -2.72 9.18 4.62
CA GLY A 115 -3.93 9.61 5.33
C GLY A 115 -4.06 11.13 5.43
N VAL A 116 -3.00 11.81 5.87
CA VAL A 116 -2.95 13.30 5.90
C VAL A 116 -3.15 13.88 4.50
N THR A 117 -2.49 13.31 3.50
CA THR A 117 -2.61 13.77 2.10
C THR A 117 -4.02 13.54 1.55
N ALA A 118 -4.66 12.43 1.89
CA ALA A 118 -6.04 12.14 1.51
C ALA A 118 -7.00 13.18 2.09
N ILE A 119 -6.89 13.48 3.39
CA ILE A 119 -7.70 14.51 4.05
C ILE A 119 -7.50 15.88 3.37
N ALA A 120 -6.25 16.25 3.06
CA ALA A 120 -5.97 17.50 2.36
C ALA A 120 -6.61 17.54 0.95
N MET A 121 -6.61 16.42 0.22
CA MET A 121 -7.29 16.32 -1.08
C MET A 121 -8.81 16.42 -0.95
N VAL A 122 -9.41 15.78 0.08
CA VAL A 122 -10.86 15.93 0.36
C VAL A 122 -11.21 17.39 0.64
N VAL A 123 -10.46 18.07 1.50
CA VAL A 123 -10.68 19.49 1.83
C VAL A 123 -10.55 20.36 0.58
N ASN A 124 -9.54 20.12 -0.25
CA ASN A 124 -9.35 20.86 -1.49
C ASN A 124 -10.51 20.65 -2.47
N LEU A 125 -10.92 19.40 -2.70
CA LEU A 125 -12.06 19.06 -3.56
C LEU A 125 -13.36 19.69 -3.05
N ALA A 126 -13.63 19.61 -1.74
CA ALA A 126 -14.85 20.15 -1.14
C ALA A 126 -14.96 21.68 -1.26
N ASN A 127 -13.83 22.40 -1.26
CA ASN A 127 -13.81 23.86 -1.30
C ASN A 127 -13.70 24.44 -2.71
N HIS A 128 -13.16 23.68 -3.67
CA HIS A 128 -12.75 24.25 -4.96
C HIS A 128 -13.25 23.48 -6.19
N ALA A 129 -13.80 22.27 -6.04
CA ALA A 129 -14.26 21.47 -7.16
C ALA A 129 -15.79 21.38 -7.23
N THR A 130 -16.33 21.38 -8.45
CA THR A 130 -17.71 20.95 -8.70
C THR A 130 -17.66 19.48 -9.13
N ILE A 131 -17.97 18.58 -8.21
CA ILE A 131 -17.95 17.13 -8.46
C ILE A 131 -19.26 16.69 -9.10
N THR A 132 -19.15 15.97 -10.21
CA THR A 132 -20.28 15.42 -10.96
C THR A 132 -20.42 13.91 -10.76
N GLY A 133 -21.57 13.33 -11.15
CA GLY A 133 -21.75 11.87 -11.13
C GLY A 133 -20.76 11.11 -12.01
N THR A 134 -20.35 11.71 -13.14
CA THR A 134 -19.31 11.15 -14.02
C THR A 134 -17.94 11.08 -13.35
N ASP A 135 -17.63 12.03 -12.47
CA ASP A 135 -16.36 12.00 -11.75
C ASP A 135 -16.27 10.80 -10.81
N TRP A 136 -17.37 10.46 -10.12
CA TRP A 136 -17.44 9.26 -9.28
C TRP A 136 -17.24 7.97 -10.07
N VAL A 137 -17.85 7.86 -11.25
CA VAL A 137 -17.72 6.67 -12.10
C VAL A 137 -16.28 6.50 -12.57
N PHE A 138 -15.66 7.56 -13.11
CA PHE A 138 -14.27 7.47 -13.58
C PHE A 138 -13.27 7.31 -12.45
N ALA A 139 -13.50 7.93 -11.28
CA ALA A 139 -12.65 7.72 -10.12
C ALA A 139 -12.67 6.26 -9.65
N PHE A 140 -13.85 5.64 -9.62
CA PHE A 140 -14.00 4.23 -9.27
C PHE A 140 -13.32 3.30 -10.29
N ILE A 141 -13.51 3.55 -11.59
CA ILE A 141 -12.84 2.78 -12.65
C ILE A 141 -11.32 2.91 -12.50
N MET A 142 -10.81 4.13 -12.33
CA MET A 142 -9.37 4.36 -12.17
C MET A 142 -8.83 3.65 -10.93
N LEU A 143 -9.53 3.71 -9.79
CA LEU A 143 -9.12 2.99 -8.57
C LEU A 143 -9.00 1.48 -8.80
N LEU A 144 -9.95 0.87 -9.52
CA LEU A 144 -9.87 -0.55 -9.89
C LEU A 144 -8.67 -0.85 -10.79
N LEU A 145 -8.38 0.03 -11.75
CA LEU A 145 -7.22 -0.11 -12.63
C LEU A 145 -5.90 0.04 -11.86
N MET A 146 -5.80 0.99 -10.93
CA MET A 146 -4.65 1.15 -10.05
C MET A 146 -4.42 -0.13 -9.23
N ALA A 147 -5.44 -0.60 -8.51
CA ALA A 147 -5.32 -1.84 -7.73
C ALA A 147 -4.95 -3.06 -8.60
N LEU A 148 -5.48 -3.13 -9.83
CA LEU A 148 -5.15 -4.20 -10.77
C LEU A 148 -3.70 -4.12 -11.25
N PHE A 149 -3.26 -2.98 -11.78
CA PHE A 149 -1.96 -2.85 -12.45
C PHE A 149 -0.81 -2.67 -11.47
N GLU A 150 -1.03 -2.00 -10.34
CA GLU A 150 0.01 -1.73 -9.36
C GLU A 150 0.21 -2.94 -8.46
N ILE A 151 -0.85 -3.63 -8.03
CA ILE A 151 -0.75 -4.67 -6.99
C ILE A 151 -1.02 -6.07 -7.56
N LEU A 152 -2.22 -6.29 -8.09
CA LEU A 152 -2.69 -7.65 -8.40
C LEU A 152 -1.96 -8.28 -9.58
N LEU A 153 -1.68 -7.52 -10.63
CA LEU A 153 -1.07 -8.02 -11.85
C LEU A 153 0.41 -8.38 -11.63
N PRO A 154 1.27 -7.52 -11.05
CA PRO A 154 2.65 -7.88 -10.75
C PRO A 154 2.74 -9.10 -9.83
N GLU A 155 1.94 -9.16 -8.76
CA GLU A 155 1.92 -10.33 -7.88
C GLU A 155 1.52 -11.59 -8.64
N ARG A 156 0.42 -11.57 -9.40
CA ARG A 156 -0.06 -12.78 -10.08
C ARG A 156 0.88 -13.29 -11.16
N LEU A 157 1.56 -12.39 -11.86
CA LEU A 157 2.50 -12.77 -12.92
C LEU A 157 3.83 -13.28 -12.38
N PHE A 158 4.30 -12.74 -11.24
CA PHE A 158 5.67 -12.98 -10.75
C PHE A 158 5.75 -13.66 -9.38
N ARG A 159 4.63 -14.05 -8.77
CA ARG A 159 4.63 -14.93 -7.59
C ARG A 159 5.16 -16.30 -7.95
N SER A 160 6.12 -16.78 -7.17
CA SER A 160 6.67 -18.13 -7.31
C SER A 160 7.17 -18.64 -5.97
N LYS A 161 6.94 -19.93 -5.70
CA LYS A 161 7.54 -20.64 -4.57
C LYS A 161 9.03 -20.94 -4.79
N ASP A 162 9.48 -20.94 -6.04
CA ASP A 162 10.86 -21.19 -6.48
C ASP A 162 11.46 -19.91 -7.11
N THR A 163 11.36 -18.79 -6.39
CA THR A 163 11.86 -17.50 -6.85
C THR A 163 13.32 -17.31 -6.45
N SER A 164 14.13 -16.71 -7.33
CA SER A 164 15.48 -16.22 -6.99
C SER A 164 15.46 -14.93 -6.16
N PHE A 165 14.28 -14.37 -5.89
CA PHE A 165 14.09 -13.09 -5.20
C PHE A 165 13.38 -13.22 -3.84
N PRO A 166 13.70 -14.20 -2.96
CA PRO A 166 13.05 -14.31 -1.67
C PRO A 166 13.47 -13.16 -0.74
N PHE A 167 12.64 -12.87 0.25
CA PHE A 167 13.05 -12.09 1.41
C PHE A 167 13.86 -12.98 2.37
N THR A 168 14.83 -12.41 3.05
CA THR A 168 15.75 -13.16 3.93
C THR A 168 15.27 -13.23 5.39
N SER A 169 14.31 -12.40 5.78
CA SER A 169 13.90 -12.24 7.18
C SER A 169 12.45 -11.76 7.31
N PRO A 170 11.72 -12.17 8.38
CA PRO A 170 10.45 -11.56 8.80
C PRO A 170 10.58 -10.11 9.32
N MET A 171 11.81 -9.60 9.48
CA MET A 171 12.11 -8.23 9.87
C MET A 171 11.43 -7.83 11.20
N TYR A 172 10.54 -6.83 11.21
CA TYR A 172 9.80 -6.37 12.39
C TYR A 172 9.16 -7.52 13.18
N PHE A 173 8.72 -8.58 12.52
CA PHE A 173 8.01 -9.70 13.14
C PHE A 173 8.93 -10.69 13.86
N THR A 174 10.24 -10.68 13.62
CA THR A 174 11.21 -11.60 14.23
C THR A 174 11.14 -11.63 15.76
N LYS A 175 10.81 -10.49 16.39
CA LYS A 175 10.67 -10.39 17.86
C LYS A 175 9.47 -11.13 18.46
N PHE A 176 8.52 -11.57 17.64
CA PHE A 176 7.32 -12.31 18.07
C PHE A 176 7.37 -13.81 17.71
N LEU A 177 8.46 -14.26 17.07
CA LEU A 177 8.65 -15.65 16.64
C LEU A 177 9.55 -16.46 17.58
N LYS A 178 9.86 -15.89 18.74
CA LYS A 178 10.69 -16.52 19.78
C LYS A 178 9.83 -17.21 20.82
#